data_AF-J9F445-F1
#
_entry.id   AF-J9F445-F1
#
_cell.length_a   1.000
_cell.length_b   1.000
_cell.length_c   1.000
_cell.angle_alpha   90.00
_cell.angle_beta   90.00
_cell.angle_gamma   90.00
#
_symmetry.space_group_name_H-M   'P 1'
#
loop_
_entity.id
_entity.type
_entity.pdbx_description
1 polymer ?
#
loop_
_entity_poly.entity_id
_entity_poly.type
_entity_poly.pdbx_seq_one_letter_code
_entity_poly.pdbx_strand_id
1 'polypeptide(L)'
;MNSLNPFPWHLIDVEQLNGVSSRIASKFSVVVLTDPNDVTHAFFELYRHICFLGTLPADLVSAAEICQKQSFYIRTQLTLMLENANDRTWVKRFYEDQIKVVHNIVSSTGVPSENQAYLSRELTSFWSDISNNKFLEVFSSVLLQWLEENCNSSIVLLLLNTTTNSLKMNQISLGLQIIEKCIAAYFGRMGLCKWDVILKWTVLSDHCDQVLFTLPSSENNAFLPLCTNTFIMKQLLSLTTMETASLQQENTLLRTLLDYITTIKPRYVTNEAGFLLLMEKLQKLLLRQYNYSVTQGNQFLMQYLEWLERACSDEKSSSLFSLIGFSKKQPYSTKMRYICHLMNLYISQQTIAPNRSPRNTINAPVLNCRTQSFKEFCSHKQYIPFQATSQLAQPYFIQVQNYHILHMSELFAHVVRSLYTEKYLEEMLANG
;
A
#
# COMPACT_ATOMS: atom_id res chain seq x y z
N MET A 1 24.28 28.28 27.83
CA MET A 1 24.46 27.62 26.51
C MET A 1 23.99 28.45 25.30
N ASN A 2 23.43 29.65 25.47
CA ASN A 2 23.05 30.54 24.34
C ASN A 2 24.22 31.22 23.59
N SER A 3 25.47 30.92 23.96
CA SER A 3 26.67 31.56 23.39
C SER A 3 27.08 31.01 22.01
N LEU A 4 26.48 29.91 21.54
CA LEU A 4 26.80 29.28 20.26
C LEU A 4 25.88 29.71 19.10
N ASN A 5 24.76 30.39 19.40
CA ASN A 5 23.84 30.92 18.40
C ASN A 5 24.42 32.00 17.45
N PRO A 6 25.38 32.86 17.83
CA PRO A 6 25.87 33.93 16.95
C PRO A 6 26.92 33.48 15.94
N PHE A 7 27.35 32.22 15.94
CA PHE A 7 28.40 31.75 15.03
C PHE A 7 27.84 31.47 13.62
N PRO A 8 28.60 31.76 12.55
CA PRO A 8 28.14 31.66 11.17
C PRO A 8 28.21 30.21 10.67
N TRP A 9 27.46 29.29 11.29
CA TRP A 9 27.43 27.86 10.93
C TRP A 9 27.02 27.62 9.47
N HIS A 10 26.32 28.56 8.85
CA HIS A 10 25.97 28.56 7.44
C HIS A 10 27.19 28.54 6.50
N LEU A 11 28.37 28.98 6.94
CA LEU A 11 29.59 28.96 6.12
C LEU A 11 30.18 27.56 5.92
N ILE A 12 29.79 26.58 6.74
CA ILE A 12 30.16 25.19 6.50
C ILE A 12 29.21 24.67 5.43
N ASP A 13 29.72 24.44 4.21
CA ASP A 13 28.89 23.92 3.12
C ASP A 13 28.43 22.46 3.37
N VAL A 14 27.46 22.02 2.56
CA VAL A 14 26.85 20.69 2.66
C VAL A 14 27.87 19.56 2.41
N GLU A 15 28.80 19.74 1.48
CA GLU A 15 29.75 18.69 1.10
C GLU A 15 30.79 18.46 2.20
N GLN A 16 31.30 19.55 2.77
CA GLN A 16 32.19 19.51 3.94
C GLN A 16 31.49 18.86 5.12
N LEU A 17 30.25 19.25 5.42
CA LEU A 17 29.50 18.67 6.54
C LEU A 17 29.23 17.19 6.31
N ASN A 18 28.91 16.77 5.08
CA ASN A 18 28.75 15.35 4.73
C ASN A 18 30.03 14.56 5.08
N GLY A 19 31.20 15.07 4.69
CA GLY A 19 32.49 14.46 5.00
C GLY A 19 32.78 14.38 6.51
N VAL A 20 32.48 15.44 7.26
CA VAL A 20 32.60 15.46 8.73
C VAL A 20 31.68 14.41 9.35
N SER A 21 30.43 14.36 8.92
CA SER A 21 29.39 13.44 9.42
C SER A 21 29.78 11.98 9.22
N SER A 22 30.32 11.63 8.06
CA SER A 22 30.85 10.29 7.75
C SER A 22 32.08 9.94 8.57
N ARG A 23 32.97 10.92 8.85
CA ARG A 23 34.13 10.70 9.73
C ARG A 23 33.70 10.45 11.17
N ILE A 24 32.73 11.22 11.69
CA ILE A 24 32.18 10.99 13.03
C ILE A 24 31.63 9.57 13.11
N ALA A 25 30.75 9.19 12.17
CA ALA A 25 30.09 7.89 12.14
C ALA A 25 31.03 6.68 12.02
N SER A 26 32.27 6.86 11.53
CA SER A 26 33.23 5.78 11.32
C SER A 26 34.40 5.76 12.31
N LYS A 27 34.54 6.79 13.15
CA LYS A 27 35.70 6.95 14.05
C LYS A 27 35.32 7.08 15.51
N PHE A 28 34.11 7.54 15.81
CA PHE A 28 33.65 7.67 17.18
C PHE A 28 33.08 6.33 17.65
N SER A 29 33.40 5.97 18.90
CA SER A 29 32.79 4.81 19.55
C SER A 29 31.35 5.13 19.95
N VAL A 30 30.46 4.14 19.84
CA VAL A 30 29.06 4.26 20.31
C VAL A 30 28.90 4.67 21.77
N VAL A 31 29.94 4.52 22.60
CA VAL A 31 29.95 5.01 23.99
C VAL A 31 29.55 6.48 24.09
N VAL A 32 29.83 7.29 23.05
CA VAL A 32 29.42 8.70 23.02
C VAL A 32 27.90 8.92 23.00
N LEU A 33 27.11 7.89 22.66
CA LEU A 33 25.65 7.94 22.70
C LEU A 33 25.08 7.42 24.03
N THR A 34 25.81 6.55 24.73
CA THR A 34 25.32 5.89 25.95
C THR A 34 25.85 6.52 27.23
N ASP A 35 27.09 6.99 27.21
CA ASP A 35 27.82 7.57 28.34
C ASP A 35 28.84 8.63 27.85
N PRO A 36 28.36 9.79 27.34
CA PRO A 36 29.24 10.83 26.86
C PRO A 36 29.98 11.50 28.02
N ASN A 37 31.30 11.66 27.90
CA ASN A 37 32.05 12.59 28.75
C ASN A 37 31.82 14.05 28.33
N ASP A 38 32.24 15.00 29.16
CA ASP A 38 32.03 16.44 28.93
C ASP A 38 32.53 16.92 27.57
N VAL A 39 33.66 16.39 27.09
CA VAL A 39 34.27 16.77 25.81
C VAL A 39 33.42 16.27 24.65
N THR A 40 33.02 14.99 24.69
CA THR A 40 32.18 14.40 23.65
C THR A 40 30.79 15.03 23.66
N HIS A 41 30.23 15.31 24.83
CA HIS A 41 28.94 15.99 24.96
C HIS A 41 29.00 17.38 24.32
N ALA A 42 30.01 18.20 24.66
CA ALA A 42 30.18 19.52 24.08
C ALA A 42 30.39 19.47 22.55
N PHE A 43 31.13 18.47 22.05
CA PHE A 43 31.34 18.26 20.62
C PHE A 43 30.04 17.92 19.88
N PHE A 44 29.23 17.01 20.41
CA PHE A 44 27.96 16.64 19.77
C PHE A 44 26.90 17.75 19.87
N GLU A 45 26.93 18.57 20.92
CA GLU A 45 26.14 19.80 20.98
C GLU A 45 26.57 20.79 19.90
N LEU A 46 27.87 21.00 19.70
CA LEU A 46 28.37 21.83 18.60
C LEU A 46 27.93 21.28 17.23
N TYR A 47 28.09 19.97 17.02
CA TYR A 47 27.65 19.29 15.80
C TYR A 47 26.15 19.47 15.54
N ARG A 48 25.32 19.35 16.58
CA ARG A 48 23.87 19.60 16.52
C ARG A 48 23.54 21.01 16.03
N HIS A 49 24.29 22.03 16.44
CA HIS A 49 24.10 23.41 15.99
C HIS A 49 24.53 23.60 14.53
N ILE A 50 25.65 22.99 14.12
CA ILE A 50 26.12 23.02 12.72
C ILE A 50 25.09 22.37 11.78
N CYS A 51 24.46 21.28 12.23
CA CYS A 51 23.40 20.59 11.51
C CYS A 51 22.03 21.26 11.59
N PHE A 52 21.94 22.44 12.21
CA PHE A 52 20.69 23.21 12.30
C PHE A 52 19.53 22.48 13.00
N LEU A 53 19.82 21.69 14.04
CA LEU A 53 18.81 21.07 14.92
C LEU A 53 18.39 21.97 16.10
N GLY A 54 18.72 23.26 16.01
CA GLY A 54 18.31 24.30 16.95
C GLY A 54 17.56 25.44 16.25
N THR A 55 17.24 26.51 16.97
CA THR A 55 16.59 27.71 16.42
C THR A 55 17.60 28.55 15.65
N LEU A 56 17.40 28.73 14.34
CA LEU A 56 18.07 29.76 13.55
C LEU A 56 17.07 30.79 13.00
N PRO A 57 17.52 32.03 12.75
CA PRO A 57 16.78 32.98 11.93
C PRO A 57 16.57 32.39 10.52
N ALA A 58 15.33 32.41 10.05
CA ALA A 58 14.88 31.72 8.83
C ALA A 58 15.45 32.27 7.50
N ASP A 59 16.30 33.29 7.53
CA ASP A 59 16.57 34.13 6.35
C ASP A 59 17.98 33.98 5.76
N LEU A 60 18.85 33.13 6.32
CA LEU A 60 20.25 33.01 5.89
C LEU A 60 20.54 31.82 4.95
N VAL A 61 19.70 30.78 4.98
CA VAL A 61 19.97 29.50 4.31
C VAL A 61 18.68 28.92 3.73
N SER A 62 18.77 28.30 2.56
CA SER A 62 17.61 27.68 1.92
C SER A 62 17.05 26.52 2.76
N ALA A 63 15.72 26.30 2.70
CA ALA A 63 15.09 25.19 3.42
C ALA A 63 15.61 23.80 2.99
N ALA A 64 16.04 23.67 1.72
CA ALA A 64 16.63 22.45 1.19
C ALA A 64 17.98 22.13 1.86
N GLU A 65 18.84 23.14 1.97
CA GLU A 65 20.13 23.01 2.63
C GLU A 65 19.97 22.71 4.13
N ILE A 66 19.02 23.36 4.80
CA ILE A 66 18.71 23.06 6.20
C ILE A 66 18.31 21.58 6.37
N CYS A 67 17.39 21.08 5.54
CA CYS A 67 16.96 19.68 5.60
C CYS A 67 18.11 18.69 5.34
N GLN A 68 19.01 19.00 4.41
CA GLN A 68 20.19 18.16 4.13
C GLN A 68 21.17 18.14 5.32
N LYS A 69 21.45 19.30 5.92
CA LYS A 69 22.34 19.36 7.08
C LYS A 69 21.76 18.64 8.30
N GLN A 70 20.44 18.77 8.52
CA GLN A 70 19.73 18.03 9.55
C GLN A 70 19.74 16.52 9.28
N SER A 71 19.59 16.08 8.02
CA SER A 71 19.63 14.65 7.69
C SER A 71 20.99 14.02 7.96
N PHE A 72 22.09 14.76 7.75
CA PHE A 72 23.42 14.27 8.12
C PHE A 72 23.56 13.98 9.62
N TYR A 73 22.96 14.80 10.48
CA TYR A 73 22.95 14.51 11.91
C TYR A 73 22.22 13.20 12.20
N ILE A 74 21.00 13.04 11.68
CA ILE A 74 20.19 11.83 11.87
C ILE A 74 20.94 10.59 11.39
N ARG A 75 21.52 10.65 10.18
CA ARG A 75 22.34 9.58 9.62
C ARG A 75 23.50 9.22 10.53
N THR A 76 24.27 10.20 11.00
CA THR A 76 25.41 9.95 11.90
C THR A 76 24.96 9.26 13.20
N GLN A 77 23.86 9.72 13.81
CA GLN A 77 23.34 9.11 15.04
C GLN A 77 22.90 7.65 14.81
N LEU A 78 22.18 7.39 13.70
CA LEU A 78 21.71 6.06 13.36
C LEU A 78 22.85 5.10 13.02
N THR A 79 23.87 5.56 12.30
CA THR A 79 25.05 4.74 12.00
C THR A 79 25.85 4.43 13.26
N LEU A 80 26.08 5.40 14.15
CA LEU A 80 26.78 5.16 15.42
C LEU A 80 26.01 4.17 16.32
N MET A 81 24.67 4.28 16.37
CA MET A 81 23.82 3.36 17.12
C MET A 81 24.02 1.90 16.69
N LEU A 82 24.27 1.64 15.39
CA LEU A 82 24.47 0.27 14.89
C LEU A 82 25.67 -0.44 15.51
N GLU A 83 26.68 0.29 15.98
CA GLU A 83 27.84 -0.29 16.65
C GLU A 83 27.49 -0.90 18.03
N ASN A 84 26.34 -0.53 18.62
CA ASN A 84 25.83 -1.11 19.88
C ASN A 84 24.75 -2.19 19.64
N ALA A 85 24.91 -3.02 18.61
CA ALA A 85 23.92 -4.04 18.22
C ALA A 85 23.57 -5.09 19.31
N ASN A 86 24.37 -5.15 20.39
CA ASN A 86 24.17 -6.10 21.48
C ASN A 86 23.04 -5.70 22.45
N ASP A 87 22.79 -4.40 22.67
CA ASP A 87 21.69 -3.92 23.51
C ASP A 87 20.45 -3.58 22.67
N ARG A 88 19.67 -4.61 22.33
CA ARG A 88 18.45 -4.44 21.52
C ARG A 88 17.40 -3.53 22.16
N THR A 89 17.35 -3.46 23.49
CA THR A 89 16.34 -2.65 24.20
C THR A 89 16.70 -1.18 24.07
N TRP A 90 17.97 -0.85 24.28
CA TRP A 90 18.48 0.51 24.07
C TRP A 90 18.35 0.93 22.60
N VAL A 91 18.78 0.08 21.65
CA VAL A 91 18.69 0.36 20.20
C VAL A 91 17.25 0.65 19.77
N LYS A 92 16.27 -0.14 20.25
CA LYS A 92 14.85 0.09 19.96
C LYS A 92 14.40 1.48 20.42
N ARG A 93 14.70 1.84 21.67
CA ARG A 93 14.32 3.15 22.24
C ARG A 93 15.01 4.30 21.51
N PHE A 94 16.31 4.17 21.26
CA PHE A 94 17.08 5.19 20.55
C PHE A 94 16.54 5.43 19.14
N TYR A 95 16.24 4.36 18.39
CA TYR A 95 15.66 4.48 17.06
C TYR A 95 14.28 5.17 17.08
N GLU A 96 13.43 4.78 18.03
CA GLU A 96 12.13 5.43 18.23
C GLU A 96 12.28 6.94 18.52
N ASP A 97 13.27 7.33 19.32
CA ASP A 97 13.57 8.73 19.60
C ASP A 97 14.07 9.47 18.36
N GLN A 98 14.88 8.84 17.49
CA GLN A 98 15.25 9.44 16.21
C GLN A 98 14.03 9.64 15.28
N ILE A 99 13.07 8.72 15.27
CA ILE A 99 11.80 8.91 14.53
C ILE A 99 11.06 10.14 15.07
N LYS A 100 10.98 10.31 16.40
CA LYS A 100 10.35 11.48 17.04
C LYS A 100 11.08 12.78 16.70
N VAL A 101 12.41 12.78 16.67
CA VAL A 101 13.20 13.95 16.26
C VAL A 101 12.86 14.33 14.82
N VAL A 102 12.88 13.37 13.88
CA VAL A 102 12.49 13.63 12.49
C VAL A 102 11.04 14.14 12.40
N HIS A 103 10.13 13.55 13.17
CA HIS A 103 8.73 13.98 13.19
C HIS A 103 8.59 15.44 13.64
N ASN A 104 9.29 15.83 14.69
CA ASN A 104 9.24 17.20 15.22
C ASN A 104 9.79 18.20 14.21
N ILE A 105 10.89 17.87 13.53
CA ILE A 105 11.47 18.72 12.48
C ILE A 105 10.47 18.91 11.35
N VAL A 106 9.91 17.81 10.82
CA VAL A 106 8.95 17.87 9.72
C VAL A 106 7.68 18.64 10.12
N SER A 107 7.17 18.40 11.33
CA SER A 107 5.94 19.03 11.82
C SER A 107 6.09 20.53 12.05
N SER A 108 7.30 21.02 12.37
CA SER A 108 7.55 22.46 12.59
C SER A 108 7.32 23.34 11.36
N THR A 109 7.31 22.75 10.16
CA THR A 109 7.17 23.48 8.88
C THR A 109 5.75 23.51 8.32
N GLY A 110 4.80 22.80 8.96
CA GLY A 110 3.37 22.77 8.60
C GLY A 110 2.99 21.92 7.38
N VAL A 111 3.73 21.99 6.27
CA VAL A 111 3.40 21.24 5.03
C VAL A 111 4.58 20.35 4.61
N PRO A 112 4.36 19.04 4.33
CA PRO A 112 5.41 18.17 3.83
C PRO A 112 5.95 18.68 2.50
N SER A 113 7.26 18.95 2.46
CA SER A 113 7.98 19.34 1.25
C SER A 113 8.89 18.22 0.77
N GLU A 114 9.18 18.18 -0.53
CA GLU A 114 10.10 17.20 -1.11
C GLU A 114 11.51 17.29 -0.49
N ASN A 115 11.93 18.47 -0.04
CA ASN A 115 13.18 18.68 0.68
C ASN A 115 13.26 17.86 1.97
N GLN A 116 12.14 17.59 2.63
CA GLN A 116 12.11 16.79 3.86
C GLN A 116 12.25 15.29 3.61
N ALA A 117 12.22 14.86 2.33
CA ALA A 117 12.53 13.49 1.97
C ALA A 117 13.95 13.09 2.39
N TYR A 118 14.90 14.05 2.49
CA TYR A 118 16.23 13.75 3.03
C TYR A 118 16.15 13.20 4.46
N LEU A 119 15.28 13.74 5.32
CA LEU A 119 15.13 13.30 6.71
C LEU A 119 14.47 11.92 6.81
N SER A 120 13.37 11.70 6.09
CA SER A 120 12.67 10.40 6.12
C SER A 120 13.51 9.28 5.52
N ARG A 121 14.32 9.59 4.50
CA ARG A 121 15.25 8.64 3.88
C ARG A 121 16.22 8.07 4.90
N GLU A 122 16.74 8.90 5.81
CA GLU A 122 17.70 8.42 6.80
C GLU A 122 17.10 7.46 7.83
N LEU A 123 15.77 7.47 8.02
CA LEU A 123 15.11 6.49 8.90
C LEU A 123 15.17 5.06 8.35
N THR A 124 15.43 4.87 7.06
CA THR A 124 15.49 3.54 6.41
C THR A 124 16.79 3.26 5.66
N SER A 125 17.57 4.28 5.29
CA SER A 125 18.79 4.12 4.48
C SER A 125 19.84 3.20 5.14
N PHE A 126 20.08 3.39 6.45
CA PHE A 126 21.09 2.65 7.22
C PHE A 126 20.76 1.15 7.34
N TRP A 127 19.53 0.74 7.04
CA TRP A 127 19.13 -0.66 7.04
C TRP A 127 19.88 -1.47 5.99
N SER A 128 20.32 -0.81 4.92
CA SER A 128 21.16 -1.41 3.89
C SER A 128 22.46 -1.97 4.48
N ASP A 129 22.94 -1.44 5.61
CA ASP A 129 24.18 -1.90 6.27
C ASP A 129 23.94 -3.06 7.26
N ILE A 130 22.68 -3.46 7.46
CA ILE A 130 22.30 -4.53 8.38
C ILE A 130 22.20 -5.86 7.63
N SER A 131 23.17 -6.75 7.85
CA SER A 131 23.18 -8.10 7.26
C SER A 131 22.25 -9.11 7.97
N ASN A 132 21.92 -8.87 9.24
CA ASN A 132 21.11 -9.79 10.05
C ASN A 132 19.62 -9.42 9.96
N ASN A 133 18.84 -10.21 9.22
CA ASN A 133 17.40 -9.98 9.05
C ASN A 133 16.62 -9.92 10.37
N LYS A 134 16.95 -10.75 11.38
CA LYS A 134 16.28 -10.70 12.69
C LYS A 134 16.58 -9.42 13.46
N PHE A 135 17.73 -8.80 13.20
CA PHE A 135 18.07 -7.50 13.78
C PHE A 135 17.37 -6.38 13.02
N LEU A 136 17.30 -6.46 11.69
CA LEU A 136 16.54 -5.55 10.84
C LEU A 136 15.05 -5.49 11.22
N GLU A 137 14.45 -6.63 11.54
CA GLU A 137 13.07 -6.74 12.03
C GLU A 137 12.78 -5.91 13.29
N VAL A 138 13.80 -5.63 14.12
CA VAL A 138 13.64 -4.75 15.28
C VAL A 138 13.32 -3.32 14.82
N PHE A 139 14.06 -2.80 13.83
CA PHE A 139 13.83 -1.45 13.33
C PHE A 139 12.53 -1.35 12.56
N SER A 140 12.24 -2.32 11.69
CA SER A 140 11.00 -2.29 10.93
C SER A 140 9.78 -2.38 11.84
N SER A 141 9.79 -3.25 12.86
CA SER A 141 8.67 -3.34 13.81
C SER A 141 8.45 -2.04 14.59
N VAL A 142 9.53 -1.36 15.02
CA VAL A 142 9.44 -0.05 15.70
C VAL A 142 8.86 1.01 14.78
N LEU A 143 9.36 1.11 13.55
CA LEU A 143 8.87 2.10 12.59
C LEU A 143 7.39 1.86 12.25
N LEU A 144 7.02 0.60 11.99
CA LEU A 144 5.65 0.23 11.65
C LEU A 144 4.69 0.51 12.81
N GLN A 145 5.07 0.17 14.04
CA GLN A 145 4.26 0.49 15.23
C GLN A 145 4.09 2.01 15.38
N TRP A 146 5.17 2.78 15.22
CA TRP A 146 5.11 4.23 15.34
C TRP A 146 4.20 4.87 14.28
N LEU A 147 4.22 4.37 13.04
CA LEU A 147 3.36 4.87 11.95
C LEU A 147 1.87 4.60 12.21
N GLU A 148 1.54 3.46 12.81
CA GLU A 148 0.17 3.12 13.20
C GLU A 148 -0.35 4.06 14.29
N GLU A 149 0.49 4.40 15.27
CA GLU A 149 0.16 5.32 16.37
C GLU A 149 0.12 6.79 15.92
N ASN A 150 0.84 7.15 14.85
CA ASN A 150 1.04 8.53 14.41
C ASN A 150 0.58 8.76 12.96
N CYS A 151 -0.61 8.27 12.61
CA CYS A 151 -1.15 8.32 11.25
C CYS A 151 -1.19 9.74 10.64
N ASN A 152 -1.38 10.78 11.46
CA ASN A 152 -1.42 12.19 11.03
C ASN A 152 -0.03 12.78 10.74
N SER A 153 1.05 12.09 11.06
CA SER A 153 2.42 12.55 10.81
C SER A 153 2.71 12.64 9.31
N SER A 154 3.28 13.77 8.88
CA SER A 154 3.79 13.97 7.52
C SER A 154 4.85 12.94 7.10
N ILE A 155 5.54 12.28 8.05
CA ILE A 155 6.47 11.18 7.78
C ILE A 155 5.82 10.07 6.96
N VAL A 156 4.53 9.78 7.20
CA VAL A 156 3.78 8.75 6.47
C VAL A 156 3.86 8.99 4.95
N LEU A 157 3.72 10.24 4.49
CA LEU A 157 3.80 10.56 3.06
C LEU A 157 5.25 10.58 2.56
N LEU A 158 6.18 11.07 3.38
CA LEU A 158 7.59 11.14 3.01
C LEU A 158 8.20 9.74 2.82
N LEU A 159 7.83 8.76 3.65
CA LEU A 159 8.29 7.38 3.52
C LEU A 159 7.79 6.68 2.25
N LEU A 160 6.59 7.02 1.75
CA LEU A 160 6.11 6.51 0.46
C LEU A 160 7.06 6.85 -0.70
N ASN A 161 7.78 7.98 -0.60
CA ASN A 161 8.74 8.44 -1.60
C ASN A 161 10.12 7.81 -1.41
N THR A 162 10.57 7.66 -0.16
CA THR A 162 11.99 7.39 0.11
C THR A 162 12.32 5.92 0.35
N THR A 163 11.38 5.12 0.83
CA THR A 163 11.70 3.78 1.39
C THR A 163 12.31 2.84 0.36
N THR A 164 11.66 2.62 -0.79
CA THR A 164 12.14 1.68 -1.83
C THR A 164 13.51 2.06 -2.38
N ASN A 165 13.76 3.35 -2.58
CA ASN A 165 15.03 3.87 -3.11
C ASN A 165 16.16 3.87 -2.07
N SER A 166 15.84 3.73 -0.79
CA SER A 166 16.83 3.73 0.30
C SER A 166 17.36 2.34 0.68
N LEU A 167 16.71 1.28 0.21
CA LEU A 167 16.98 -0.10 0.58
C LEU A 167 17.70 -0.87 -0.55
N LYS A 168 18.41 -1.95 -0.18
CA LYS A 168 19.00 -2.88 -1.15
C LYS A 168 17.92 -3.72 -1.85
N MET A 169 18.24 -4.26 -3.03
CA MET A 169 17.32 -5.10 -3.82
C MET A 169 16.71 -6.27 -3.04
N ASN A 170 17.51 -6.94 -2.20
CA ASN A 170 17.05 -8.06 -1.37
C ASN A 170 16.16 -7.63 -0.18
N GLN A 171 16.02 -6.32 0.07
CA GLN A 171 15.19 -5.73 1.12
C GLN A 171 13.92 -5.07 0.55
N ILE A 172 13.68 -5.11 -0.76
CA ILE A 172 12.50 -4.49 -1.41
C ILE A 172 11.18 -4.99 -0.80
N SER A 173 11.06 -6.29 -0.50
CA SER A 173 9.84 -6.83 0.15
C SER A 173 9.52 -6.13 1.47
N LEU A 174 10.54 -5.84 2.28
CA LEU A 174 10.37 -5.09 3.53
C LEU A 174 9.98 -3.63 3.25
N GLY A 175 10.62 -3.01 2.26
CA GLY A 175 10.27 -1.66 1.83
C GLY A 175 8.81 -1.53 1.39
N LEU A 176 8.31 -2.50 0.62
CA LEU A 176 6.92 -2.52 0.17
C LEU A 176 5.93 -2.77 1.31
N GLN A 177 6.31 -3.52 2.35
CA GLN A 177 5.49 -3.65 3.58
C GLN A 177 5.35 -2.31 4.31
N ILE A 178 6.40 -1.49 4.33
CA ILE A 178 6.35 -0.15 4.91
C ILE A 178 5.47 0.77 4.09
N ILE A 179 5.57 0.72 2.75
CA ILE A 179 4.70 1.48 1.87
C ILE A 179 3.23 1.06 2.08
N GLU A 180 2.92 -0.23 2.18
CA GLU A 180 1.57 -0.76 2.43
C GLU A 180 1.00 -0.16 3.72
N LYS A 181 1.82 -0.16 4.78
CA LYS A 181 1.45 0.39 6.09
C LYS A 181 1.34 1.91 6.07
N CYS A 182 2.16 2.62 5.31
CA CYS A 182 2.04 4.06 5.11
C CYS A 182 0.75 4.43 4.38
N ILE A 183 0.36 3.68 3.34
CA ILE A 183 -0.92 3.90 2.63
C ILE A 183 -2.08 3.67 3.59
N ALA A 184 -2.06 2.56 4.33
CA ALA A 184 -3.09 2.26 5.34
C ALA A 184 -3.18 3.37 6.42
N ALA A 185 -2.05 3.81 6.95
CA ALA A 185 -1.97 4.89 7.95
C ALA A 185 -2.49 6.21 7.38
N TYR A 186 -2.16 6.56 6.14
CA TYR A 186 -2.67 7.77 5.49
C TYR A 186 -4.20 7.78 5.44
N PHE A 187 -4.82 6.67 5.02
CA PHE A 187 -6.29 6.56 5.00
C PHE A 187 -6.91 6.39 6.39
N GLY A 188 -6.10 6.12 7.42
CA GLY A 188 -6.51 6.16 8.83
C GLY A 188 -6.56 7.56 9.43
N ARG A 189 -6.08 8.60 8.73
CA ARG A 189 -6.04 9.99 9.22
C ARG A 189 -7.42 10.56 9.47
N MET A 190 -7.45 11.58 10.33
CA MET A 190 -8.62 12.43 10.48
C MET A 190 -8.74 13.37 9.28
N GLY A 191 -9.94 13.47 8.69
CA GLY A 191 -10.20 14.29 7.50
C GLY A 191 -10.25 13.52 6.18
N LEU A 192 -10.25 14.29 5.09
CA LEU A 192 -10.38 13.80 3.71
C LEU A 192 -9.06 13.21 3.22
N CYS A 193 -9.11 11.97 2.73
CA CYS A 193 -7.96 11.25 2.17
C CYS A 193 -8.26 10.91 0.71
N LYS A 194 -7.27 11.05 -0.19
CA LYS A 194 -7.45 10.79 -1.62
C LYS A 194 -6.32 9.94 -2.20
N TRP A 195 -6.63 9.07 -3.15
CA TRP A 195 -5.60 8.27 -3.83
C TRP A 195 -4.63 9.12 -4.64
N ASP A 196 -5.06 10.25 -5.19
CA ASP A 196 -4.18 11.17 -5.93
C ASP A 196 -2.97 11.62 -5.11
N VAL A 197 -3.15 11.81 -3.79
CA VAL A 197 -2.05 12.16 -2.88
C VAL A 197 -1.09 10.98 -2.75
N ILE A 198 -1.59 9.75 -2.57
CA ILE A 198 -0.75 8.55 -2.54
C ILE A 198 0.02 8.40 -3.86
N LEU A 199 -0.66 8.51 -5.00
CA LEU A 199 -0.04 8.37 -6.32
C LEU A 199 1.06 9.40 -6.57
N LYS A 200 0.87 10.64 -6.08
CA LYS A 200 1.90 11.69 -6.14
C LYS A 200 3.14 11.32 -5.31
N TRP A 201 2.94 10.86 -4.07
CA TRP A 201 4.04 10.67 -3.13
C TRP A 201 4.75 9.32 -3.26
N THR A 202 4.07 8.27 -3.72
CA THR A 202 4.68 6.94 -3.79
C THR A 202 5.66 6.84 -4.95
N VAL A 203 6.87 6.35 -4.70
CA VAL A 203 7.83 5.98 -5.74
C VAL A 203 8.04 4.47 -5.73
N LEU A 204 7.61 3.81 -6.81
CA LEU A 204 7.79 2.37 -7.04
C LEU A 204 8.64 2.20 -8.28
N SER A 205 9.80 1.56 -8.15
CA SER A 205 10.63 1.15 -9.29
C SER A 205 9.98 -0.01 -10.04
N ASP A 206 10.31 -0.19 -11.32
CA ASP A 206 9.74 -1.27 -12.14
C ASP A 206 9.90 -2.65 -11.50
N HIS A 207 11.06 -2.94 -10.89
CA HIS A 207 11.34 -4.20 -10.18
C HIS A 207 10.41 -4.54 -9.00
N CYS A 208 9.58 -3.59 -8.55
CA CYS A 208 8.58 -3.86 -7.52
C CYS A 208 7.51 -4.84 -8.01
N ASP A 209 7.26 -4.90 -9.33
CA ASP A 209 6.26 -5.78 -9.95
C ASP A 209 6.47 -7.26 -9.60
N GLN A 210 7.73 -7.71 -9.62
CA GLN A 210 8.13 -9.07 -9.30
C GLN A 210 7.74 -9.46 -7.87
N VAL A 211 7.74 -8.50 -6.94
CA VAL A 211 7.36 -8.75 -5.55
C VAL A 211 5.86 -8.60 -5.35
N LEU A 212 5.24 -7.56 -5.93
CA LEU A 212 3.83 -7.22 -5.73
C LEU A 212 2.85 -8.27 -6.25
N PHE A 213 3.22 -8.99 -7.31
CA PHE A 213 2.43 -10.07 -7.89
C PHE A 213 2.91 -11.47 -7.49
N THR A 214 3.88 -11.59 -6.59
CA THR A 214 4.28 -12.88 -6.02
C THR A 214 3.20 -13.40 -5.07
N LEU A 215 2.79 -14.66 -5.26
CA LEU A 215 1.81 -15.29 -4.39
C LEU A 215 2.39 -15.52 -2.98
N PRO A 216 1.63 -15.17 -1.92
CA PRO A 216 2.05 -15.50 -0.56
C PRO A 216 2.19 -17.01 -0.36
N SER A 217 3.20 -17.41 0.39
CA SER A 217 3.55 -18.79 0.72
C SER A 217 3.79 -18.94 2.22
N SER A 218 4.02 -20.16 2.72
CA SER A 218 4.38 -20.37 4.14
C SER A 218 5.68 -19.67 4.55
N GLU A 219 6.57 -19.39 3.60
CA GLU A 219 7.87 -18.75 3.82
C GLU A 219 7.81 -17.23 3.59
N ASN A 220 6.87 -16.76 2.76
CA ASN A 220 6.64 -15.36 2.49
C ASN A 220 5.15 -15.03 2.60
N ASN A 221 4.72 -14.52 3.75
CA ASN A 221 3.31 -14.19 4.01
C ASN A 221 2.92 -12.77 3.56
N ALA A 222 3.77 -12.06 2.81
CA ALA A 222 3.50 -10.66 2.46
C ALA A 222 2.36 -10.56 1.42
N PHE A 223 1.20 -10.10 1.88
CA PHE A 223 0.06 -9.73 1.04
C PHE A 223 -0.08 -8.21 1.06
N LEU A 224 0.18 -7.54 -0.07
CA LEU A 224 0.38 -6.08 -0.15
C LEU A 224 -0.60 -5.40 -1.13
N PRO A 225 -1.92 -5.55 -0.92
CA PRO A 225 -2.91 -5.13 -1.92
C PRO A 225 -2.97 -3.61 -2.14
N LEU A 226 -2.67 -2.76 -1.16
CA LEU A 226 -2.71 -1.31 -1.34
C LEU A 226 -1.51 -0.83 -2.17
N CYS A 227 -0.33 -1.40 -1.95
CA CYS A 227 0.84 -1.20 -2.80
C CYS A 227 0.57 -1.68 -4.22
N THR A 228 0.02 -2.89 -4.39
CA THR A 228 -0.34 -3.44 -5.70
C THR A 228 -1.36 -2.56 -6.42
N ASN A 229 -2.38 -2.05 -5.71
CA ASN A 229 -3.34 -1.10 -6.27
C ASN A 229 -2.65 0.19 -6.74
N THR A 230 -1.74 0.74 -5.94
CA THR A 230 -0.97 1.96 -6.28
C THR A 230 -0.14 1.75 -7.54
N PHE A 231 0.54 0.61 -7.66
CA PHE A 231 1.30 0.24 -8.84
C PHE A 231 0.40 0.15 -10.09
N ILE A 232 -0.73 -0.56 -10.00
CA ILE A 232 -1.70 -0.69 -11.09
C ILE A 232 -2.23 0.68 -11.51
N MET A 233 -2.63 1.54 -10.57
CA MET A 233 -3.13 2.88 -10.88
C MET A 233 -2.08 3.73 -11.61
N LYS A 234 -0.80 3.67 -11.21
CA LYS A 234 0.29 4.36 -11.93
C LYS A 234 0.48 3.83 -13.35
N GLN A 235 0.43 2.51 -13.53
CA GLN A 235 0.50 1.88 -14.85
C GLN A 235 -0.69 2.32 -15.73
N LEU A 236 -1.91 2.31 -15.18
CA LEU A 236 -3.11 2.76 -15.90
C LEU A 236 -3.04 4.24 -16.30
N LEU A 237 -2.55 5.11 -15.42
CA LEU A 237 -2.35 6.53 -15.73
C LEU A 237 -1.38 6.70 -16.91
N SER A 238 -0.24 5.99 -16.86
CA SER A 238 0.75 5.97 -17.95
C SER A 238 0.10 5.54 -19.29
N LEU A 239 -0.71 4.48 -19.26
CA LEU A 239 -1.45 3.98 -20.43
C LEU A 239 -2.48 4.98 -20.97
N THR A 240 -3.08 5.84 -20.14
CA THR A 240 -4.02 6.86 -20.60
C THR A 240 -3.34 8.11 -21.15
N THR A 241 -2.12 8.41 -20.70
CA THR A 241 -1.38 9.61 -21.13
C THR A 241 -0.53 9.39 -22.38
N MET A 242 -0.20 8.14 -22.71
CA MET A 242 0.54 7.82 -23.93
C MET A 242 -0.45 7.58 -25.08
N GLU A 243 -0.44 8.45 -26.10
CA GLU A 243 -1.27 8.34 -27.32
C GLU A 243 -1.10 7.00 -28.06
N THR A 244 -0.02 6.27 -27.78
CA THR A 244 0.29 4.94 -28.32
C THR A 244 0.50 3.89 -27.23
N ALA A 245 -0.26 3.95 -26.14
CA ALA A 245 -0.26 2.86 -25.17
C ALA A 245 -0.54 1.53 -25.87
N SER A 246 0.41 0.60 -25.80
CA SER A 246 0.30 -0.64 -26.55
C SER A 246 -0.78 -1.51 -25.91
N LEU A 247 -1.75 -1.98 -26.71
CA LEU A 247 -2.71 -3.04 -26.32
C LEU A 247 -2.01 -4.23 -25.65
N GLN A 248 -0.74 -4.46 -25.98
CA GLN A 248 0.12 -5.46 -25.37
C GLN A 248 0.38 -5.19 -23.88
N GLN A 249 0.73 -3.97 -23.48
CA GLN A 249 0.98 -3.61 -22.07
C GLN A 249 -0.29 -3.77 -21.22
N GLU A 250 -1.44 -3.28 -21.70
CA GLU A 250 -2.72 -3.46 -21.00
C GLU A 250 -3.05 -4.94 -20.82
N ASN A 251 -2.85 -5.76 -21.88
CA ASN A 251 -3.08 -7.20 -21.81
C ASN A 251 -2.13 -7.93 -20.87
N THR A 252 -0.86 -7.52 -20.81
CA THR A 252 0.09 -8.08 -19.84
C THR A 252 -0.37 -7.78 -18.42
N LEU A 253 -0.73 -6.52 -18.12
CA LEU A 253 -1.24 -6.12 -16.81
C LEU A 253 -2.51 -6.89 -16.43
N LEU A 254 -3.46 -7.01 -17.37
CA LEU A 254 -4.70 -7.77 -17.16
C LEU A 254 -4.40 -9.24 -16.83
N ARG A 255 -3.53 -9.91 -17.59
CA ARG A 255 -3.18 -11.31 -17.35
C ARG A 255 -2.52 -11.50 -15.99
N THR A 256 -1.54 -10.67 -15.66
CA THR A 256 -0.84 -10.73 -14.36
C THR A 256 -1.82 -10.54 -13.21
N LEU A 257 -2.72 -9.55 -13.30
CA LEU A 257 -3.70 -9.27 -12.26
C LEU A 257 -4.75 -10.38 -12.14
N LEU A 258 -5.26 -10.90 -13.27
CA LEU A 258 -6.19 -12.01 -13.29
C LEU A 258 -5.58 -13.27 -12.68
N ASP A 259 -4.36 -13.63 -13.08
CA ASP A 259 -3.65 -14.77 -12.52
C ASP A 259 -3.45 -14.61 -11.01
N TYR A 260 -2.97 -13.44 -10.56
CA TYR A 260 -2.79 -13.15 -9.13
C TYR A 260 -4.08 -13.30 -8.31
N ILE A 261 -5.19 -12.70 -8.76
CA ILE A 261 -6.50 -12.78 -8.08
C ILE A 261 -7.06 -14.20 -8.09
N THR A 262 -6.88 -14.94 -9.19
CA THR A 262 -7.51 -16.26 -9.36
C THR A 262 -6.77 -17.39 -8.68
N THR A 263 -5.49 -17.19 -8.36
CA THR A 263 -4.60 -18.21 -7.77
C THR A 263 -4.34 -17.99 -6.27
N ILE A 264 -4.51 -16.77 -5.74
CA ILE A 264 -4.32 -16.50 -4.32
C ILE A 264 -5.28 -17.33 -3.45
N LYS A 265 -4.73 -17.94 -2.39
CA LYS A 265 -5.51 -18.76 -1.45
C LYS A 265 -6.19 -17.88 -0.40
N PRO A 266 -7.42 -18.19 0.03
CA PRO A 266 -8.16 -17.35 0.98
C PRO A 266 -7.42 -17.05 2.28
N ARG A 267 -6.68 -18.03 2.81
CA ARG A 267 -5.89 -17.89 4.05
C ARG A 267 -4.84 -16.77 4.02
N TYR A 268 -4.43 -16.33 2.82
CA TYR A 268 -3.43 -15.28 2.64
C TYR A 268 -4.04 -13.89 2.41
N VAL A 269 -5.36 -13.82 2.19
CA VAL A 269 -6.06 -12.54 2.02
C VAL A 269 -6.36 -11.95 3.39
N THR A 270 -5.36 -11.32 3.99
CA THR A 270 -5.44 -10.69 5.33
C THR A 270 -6.11 -9.31 5.31
N ASN A 271 -6.16 -8.66 4.14
CA ASN A 271 -6.83 -7.37 3.92
C ASN A 271 -7.83 -7.51 2.76
N GLU A 272 -9.05 -7.97 3.06
CA GLU A 272 -10.10 -8.18 2.04
C GLU A 272 -10.52 -6.88 1.34
N ALA A 273 -10.62 -5.76 2.08
CA ALA A 273 -10.96 -4.47 1.50
C ALA A 273 -9.91 -4.02 0.46
N GLY A 274 -8.62 -4.17 0.77
CA GLY A 274 -7.56 -3.94 -0.21
C GLY A 274 -7.65 -4.89 -1.41
N PHE A 275 -7.95 -6.17 -1.18
CA PHE A 275 -8.12 -7.14 -2.28
C PHE A 275 -9.27 -6.78 -3.21
N LEU A 276 -10.37 -6.24 -2.67
CA LEU A 276 -11.52 -5.79 -3.46
C LEU A 276 -11.19 -4.59 -4.37
N LEU A 277 -10.22 -3.73 -4.01
CA LEU A 277 -9.69 -2.72 -4.94
C LEU A 277 -9.03 -3.37 -6.16
N LEU A 278 -8.24 -4.42 -5.95
CA LEU A 278 -7.61 -5.15 -7.05
C LEU A 278 -8.67 -5.78 -7.97
N MET A 279 -9.74 -6.34 -7.39
CA MET A 279 -10.87 -6.87 -8.15
C MET A 279 -11.60 -5.80 -8.96
N GLU A 280 -11.78 -4.59 -8.40
CA GLU A 280 -12.35 -3.45 -9.13
C GLU A 280 -11.50 -3.10 -10.36
N LYS A 281 -10.17 -3.03 -10.21
CA LYS A 281 -9.26 -2.76 -11.34
C LYS A 281 -9.31 -3.86 -12.38
N LEU A 282 -9.33 -5.12 -11.93
CA LEU A 282 -9.49 -6.28 -12.82
C LEU A 282 -10.78 -6.19 -13.62
N GLN A 283 -11.91 -5.95 -12.96
CA GLN A 283 -13.22 -5.79 -13.59
C GLN A 283 -13.23 -4.69 -14.67
N LYS A 284 -12.64 -3.53 -14.38
CA LYS A 284 -12.51 -2.43 -15.35
C LYS A 284 -11.65 -2.83 -16.57
N LEU A 285 -10.50 -3.48 -16.33
CA LEU A 285 -9.62 -3.97 -17.40
C LEU A 285 -10.28 -5.07 -18.25
N LEU A 286 -11.06 -5.96 -17.63
CA LEU A 286 -11.82 -7.00 -18.33
C LEU A 286 -12.83 -6.40 -19.30
N LEU A 287 -13.61 -5.40 -18.88
CA LEU A 287 -14.60 -4.76 -19.74
C LEU A 287 -13.95 -3.98 -20.90
N ARG A 288 -12.78 -3.37 -20.67
CA ARG A 288 -12.04 -2.68 -21.74
C ARG A 288 -11.62 -3.60 -22.88
N GLN A 289 -11.44 -4.91 -22.63
CA GLN A 289 -11.06 -5.86 -23.69
C GLN A 289 -12.12 -5.97 -24.81
N TYR A 290 -13.39 -5.68 -24.52
CA TYR A 290 -14.45 -5.68 -25.53
C TYR A 290 -14.33 -4.55 -26.55
N ASN A 291 -13.53 -3.51 -26.27
CA ASN A 291 -13.21 -2.47 -27.25
C ASN A 291 -12.23 -2.96 -28.33
N TYR A 292 -11.53 -4.08 -28.08
CA TYR A 292 -10.51 -4.62 -28.97
C TYR A 292 -10.96 -5.95 -29.61
N SER A 293 -11.52 -6.87 -28.83
CA SER A 293 -11.94 -8.19 -29.32
C SER A 293 -12.98 -8.83 -28.41
N VAL A 294 -14.13 -9.19 -28.99
CA VAL A 294 -15.20 -9.91 -28.29
C VAL A 294 -14.72 -11.28 -27.82
N THR A 295 -13.95 -12.00 -28.65
CA THR A 295 -13.42 -13.33 -28.31
C THR A 295 -12.49 -13.26 -27.10
N GLN A 296 -11.58 -12.28 -27.08
CA GLN A 296 -10.65 -12.07 -25.98
C GLN A 296 -11.37 -11.62 -24.71
N GLY A 297 -12.30 -10.67 -24.83
CA GLY A 297 -13.14 -10.23 -23.72
C GLY A 297 -13.92 -11.37 -23.08
N ASN A 298 -14.54 -12.22 -23.90
CA ASN A 298 -15.27 -13.41 -23.42
C ASN A 298 -14.34 -14.42 -22.74
N GLN A 299 -13.16 -14.68 -23.30
CA GLN A 299 -12.18 -15.60 -22.69
C GLN A 299 -11.80 -15.17 -21.27
N PHE A 300 -11.43 -13.90 -21.08
CA PHE A 300 -11.06 -13.41 -19.77
C PHE A 300 -12.25 -13.31 -18.81
N LEU A 301 -13.42 -12.90 -19.31
CA LEU A 301 -14.64 -12.83 -18.50
C LEU A 301 -15.05 -14.22 -17.99
N MET A 302 -14.93 -15.25 -18.82
CA MET A 302 -15.22 -16.63 -18.43
C MET A 302 -14.26 -17.14 -17.35
N GLN A 303 -12.95 -16.88 -17.47
CA GLN A 303 -11.99 -17.22 -16.42
C GLN A 303 -12.32 -16.53 -15.09
N TYR A 304 -12.75 -15.28 -15.15
CA TYR A 304 -13.19 -14.54 -13.97
C TYR A 304 -14.47 -15.11 -13.35
N LEU A 305 -15.48 -15.45 -14.17
CA LEU A 305 -16.72 -16.10 -13.72
C LEU A 305 -16.45 -17.47 -13.06
N GLU A 306 -15.59 -18.29 -13.66
CA GLU A 306 -15.17 -19.58 -13.10
C GLU A 306 -14.50 -19.41 -11.72
N TRP A 307 -13.70 -18.36 -11.56
CA TRP A 307 -13.12 -18.04 -10.25
C TRP A 307 -14.18 -17.53 -9.27
N LEU A 308 -15.11 -16.66 -9.67
CA LEU A 308 -16.18 -16.17 -8.79
C LEU A 308 -17.05 -17.32 -8.26
N GLU A 309 -17.38 -18.28 -9.13
CA GLU A 309 -18.12 -19.49 -8.77
C GLU A 309 -17.36 -20.31 -7.72
N ARG A 310 -16.06 -20.57 -7.93
CA ARG A 310 -15.19 -21.25 -6.96
C ARG A 310 -15.00 -20.46 -5.66
N ALA A 311 -14.88 -19.14 -5.73
CA ALA A 311 -14.61 -18.27 -4.59
C ALA A 311 -15.83 -18.14 -3.68
N CYS A 312 -17.04 -18.21 -4.23
CA CYS A 312 -18.28 -18.14 -3.43
C CYS A 312 -18.72 -19.48 -2.82
N SER A 313 -18.19 -20.61 -3.32
CA SER A 313 -18.55 -21.94 -2.82
C SER A 313 -18.03 -22.16 -1.39
N ASP A 314 -18.87 -22.74 -0.54
CA ASP A 314 -18.49 -23.23 0.79
C ASP A 314 -17.99 -24.66 0.61
N GLU A 315 -16.87 -24.89 -0.11
CA GLU A 315 -16.18 -26.19 -0.14
C GLU A 315 -15.65 -26.55 1.27
N LYS A 316 -16.56 -26.70 2.24
CA LYS A 316 -16.45 -27.71 3.29
C LYS A 316 -16.35 -29.01 2.53
N SER A 317 -15.12 -29.45 2.32
CA SER A 317 -14.81 -30.78 1.84
C SER A 317 -15.69 -31.80 2.59
N SER A 318 -16.77 -32.25 1.96
CA SER A 318 -17.55 -33.44 2.35
C SER A 318 -16.74 -34.69 2.01
N SER A 319 -15.46 -34.67 2.34
CA SER A 319 -14.49 -35.71 2.07
C SER A 319 -14.05 -36.27 3.41
N LEU A 320 -14.17 -37.59 3.54
CA LEU A 320 -13.74 -38.38 4.69
C LEU A 320 -12.26 -38.13 5.06
N PHE A 321 -11.46 -37.55 4.16
CA PHE A 321 -10.07 -37.14 4.41
C PHE A 321 -9.91 -35.90 5.30
N SER A 322 -10.96 -35.10 5.51
CA SER A 322 -10.94 -33.94 6.43
C SER A 322 -10.88 -34.33 7.92
N LEU A 323 -11.09 -35.62 8.24
CA LEU A 323 -10.92 -36.21 9.57
C LEU A 323 -9.46 -36.57 9.89
N ILE A 324 -8.57 -36.66 8.90
CA ILE A 324 -7.18 -37.12 9.08
C ILE A 324 -6.19 -35.92 9.21
N GLY A 325 -6.69 -34.72 9.49
CA GLY A 325 -5.83 -33.58 9.88
C GLY A 325 -4.98 -32.95 8.76
N PHE A 326 -5.07 -33.42 7.52
CA PHE A 326 -4.47 -32.72 6.38
C PHE A 326 -5.32 -31.49 6.02
N SER A 327 -4.67 -30.33 5.99
CA SER A 327 -5.24 -28.98 6.04
C SER A 327 -6.61 -28.80 5.38
N LYS A 328 -7.62 -28.42 6.17
CA LYS A 328 -8.89 -27.90 5.65
C LYS A 328 -8.60 -26.72 4.73
N LYS A 329 -9.05 -26.75 3.47
CA LYS A 329 -9.10 -25.54 2.64
C LYS A 329 -9.95 -24.53 3.39
N GLN A 330 -9.36 -23.41 3.80
CA GLN A 330 -10.12 -22.34 4.44
C GLN A 330 -10.87 -21.57 3.35
N PRO A 331 -12.20 -21.43 3.43
CA PRO A 331 -12.95 -20.60 2.50
C PRO A 331 -12.69 -19.11 2.76
N TYR A 332 -13.06 -18.27 1.79
CA TYR A 332 -13.14 -16.82 1.99
C TYR A 332 -14.18 -16.46 3.07
N SER A 333 -14.08 -15.25 3.63
CA SER A 333 -15.06 -14.77 4.60
C SER A 333 -16.47 -14.76 4.02
N THR A 334 -17.49 -14.77 4.88
CA THR A 334 -18.88 -14.71 4.44
C THR A 334 -19.19 -13.43 3.64
N LYS A 335 -18.53 -12.30 3.94
CA LYS A 335 -18.66 -11.04 3.17
C LYS A 335 -18.09 -11.20 1.77
N MET A 336 -16.86 -11.70 1.66
CA MET A 336 -16.20 -11.91 0.38
C MET A 336 -16.98 -12.92 -0.49
N ARG A 337 -17.43 -14.04 0.10
CA ARG A 337 -18.27 -15.01 -0.59
C ARG A 337 -19.60 -14.42 -1.07
N TYR A 338 -20.23 -13.56 -0.26
CA TYR A 338 -21.44 -12.84 -0.65
C TYR A 338 -21.20 -11.96 -1.88
N ILE A 339 -20.12 -11.17 -1.87
CA ILE A 339 -19.74 -10.31 -3.00
C ILE A 339 -19.49 -11.15 -4.25
N CYS A 340 -18.68 -12.20 -4.15
CA CYS A 340 -18.38 -13.06 -5.30
C CYS A 340 -19.64 -13.72 -5.87
N HIS A 341 -20.55 -14.21 -5.02
CA HIS A 341 -21.80 -14.81 -5.46
C HIS A 341 -22.71 -13.80 -6.18
N LEU A 342 -22.85 -12.60 -5.60
CA LEU A 342 -23.66 -11.53 -6.16
C LEU A 342 -23.12 -11.08 -7.52
N MET A 343 -21.81 -10.87 -7.64
CA MET A 343 -21.18 -10.52 -8.90
C MET A 343 -21.28 -11.64 -9.93
N ASN A 344 -21.15 -12.91 -9.52
CA ASN A 344 -21.34 -14.05 -10.41
C ASN A 344 -22.75 -14.06 -11.01
N LEU A 345 -23.78 -13.88 -10.17
CA LEU A 345 -25.17 -13.81 -10.62
C LEU A 345 -25.39 -12.63 -11.57
N TYR A 346 -24.89 -11.45 -11.23
CA TYR A 346 -25.10 -10.25 -12.05
C TYR A 346 -24.42 -10.38 -13.42
N ILE A 347 -23.14 -10.74 -13.45
CA ILE A 347 -22.38 -10.87 -14.69
C ILE A 347 -22.97 -11.98 -15.56
N SER A 348 -23.33 -13.13 -14.96
CA SER A 348 -23.99 -14.23 -15.67
C SER A 348 -25.32 -13.84 -16.31
N GLN A 349 -26.08 -12.92 -15.70
CA GLN A 349 -27.32 -12.38 -16.27
C GLN A 349 -27.07 -11.56 -17.54
N GLN A 350 -25.89 -10.92 -17.65
CA GLN A 350 -25.53 -10.10 -18.79
C GLN A 350 -24.98 -10.90 -19.97
N THR A 351 -24.53 -12.14 -19.74
CA THR A 351 -24.02 -13.02 -20.79
C THR A 351 -25.14 -13.48 -21.74
N ILE A 352 -24.91 -13.34 -23.05
CA ILE A 352 -25.88 -13.69 -24.10
C ILE A 352 -25.52 -15.03 -24.74
N ALA A 353 -24.31 -15.14 -25.29
CA ALA A 353 -23.78 -16.32 -25.96
C ALA A 353 -22.24 -16.29 -25.94
N PRO A 354 -21.54 -17.44 -26.04
CA PRO A 354 -20.07 -17.49 -25.95
C PRO A 354 -19.31 -16.68 -27.01
N ASN A 355 -19.95 -16.38 -28.15
CA ASN A 355 -19.37 -15.63 -29.27
C ASN A 355 -19.94 -14.20 -29.41
N ARG A 356 -20.70 -13.72 -28.42
CA ARG A 356 -21.26 -12.37 -28.39
C ARG A 356 -20.78 -11.64 -27.15
N SER A 357 -20.68 -10.31 -27.26
CA SER A 357 -20.42 -9.49 -26.07
C SER A 357 -21.58 -9.62 -25.07
N PRO A 358 -21.33 -9.44 -23.77
CA PRO A 358 -22.39 -9.24 -22.80
C PRO A 358 -23.29 -8.06 -23.20
N ARG A 359 -24.51 -8.04 -22.65
CA ARG A 359 -25.43 -6.92 -22.81
C ARG A 359 -24.77 -5.62 -22.36
N ASN A 360 -24.68 -4.65 -23.25
CA ASN A 360 -24.03 -3.36 -23.03
C ASN A 360 -24.90 -2.15 -23.39
N THR A 361 -26.18 -2.35 -23.68
CA THR A 361 -27.13 -1.32 -24.08
C THR A 361 -28.44 -1.44 -23.31
N ILE A 362 -29.10 -0.31 -23.11
CA ILE A 362 -30.43 -0.21 -22.52
C ILE A 362 -31.45 -0.97 -23.40
N ASN A 363 -32.44 -1.59 -22.79
CA ASN A 363 -33.49 -2.39 -23.46
C ASN A 363 -33.00 -3.60 -24.27
N ALA A 364 -31.73 -3.99 -24.16
CA ALA A 364 -31.29 -5.29 -24.67
C ALA A 364 -32.20 -6.40 -24.08
N PRO A 365 -32.39 -7.54 -24.77
CA PRO A 365 -33.14 -8.67 -24.20
C PRO A 365 -32.31 -9.41 -23.15
N VAL A 366 -32.93 -9.88 -22.07
CA VAL A 366 -32.28 -10.76 -21.07
C VAL A 366 -32.60 -12.20 -21.41
N LEU A 367 -31.60 -12.97 -21.82
CA LEU A 367 -31.78 -14.39 -22.14
C LEU A 367 -31.56 -15.30 -20.92
N ASN A 368 -30.83 -14.81 -19.92
CA ASN A 368 -30.47 -15.57 -18.72
C ASN A 368 -30.95 -14.84 -17.45
N CYS A 369 -32.26 -14.80 -17.21
CA CYS A 369 -32.82 -14.09 -16.07
C CYS A 369 -32.36 -14.72 -14.73
N ARG A 370 -31.73 -13.92 -13.86
CA ARG A 370 -31.23 -14.38 -12.55
C ARG A 370 -32.03 -13.83 -11.36
N THR A 371 -33.18 -13.19 -11.60
CA THR A 371 -34.01 -12.59 -10.55
C THR A 371 -34.42 -13.58 -9.46
N GLN A 372 -34.83 -14.81 -9.82
CA GLN A 372 -35.22 -15.81 -8.85
C GLN A 372 -34.02 -16.33 -8.04
N SER A 373 -32.91 -16.64 -8.71
CA SER A 373 -31.65 -17.03 -8.05
C SER A 373 -31.15 -15.95 -7.09
N PHE A 374 -31.30 -14.67 -7.45
CA PHE A 374 -30.97 -13.55 -6.58
C PHE A 374 -31.88 -13.50 -5.34
N LYS A 375 -33.19 -13.74 -5.46
CA LYS A 375 -34.11 -13.81 -4.31
C LYS A 375 -33.74 -14.96 -3.38
N GLU A 376 -33.46 -16.14 -3.93
CA GLU A 376 -33.01 -17.31 -3.17
C GLU A 376 -31.70 -17.03 -2.43
N PHE A 377 -30.72 -16.46 -3.13
CA PHE A 377 -29.46 -16.00 -2.57
C PHE A 377 -29.67 -15.03 -1.39
N CYS A 378 -30.51 -14.01 -1.56
CA CYS A 378 -30.80 -13.04 -0.50
C CYS A 378 -31.50 -13.69 0.71
N SER A 379 -32.32 -14.70 0.49
CA SER A 379 -33.02 -15.43 1.56
C SER A 379 -32.14 -16.46 2.28
N HIS A 380 -30.96 -16.77 1.74
CA HIS A 380 -30.07 -17.78 2.31
C HIS A 380 -29.61 -17.38 3.72
N LYS A 381 -29.72 -18.30 4.69
CA LYS A 381 -29.46 -18.04 6.12
C LYS A 381 -28.14 -17.33 6.39
N GLN A 382 -27.08 -17.70 5.66
CA GLN A 382 -25.74 -17.13 5.81
C GLN A 382 -25.62 -15.64 5.40
N TYR A 383 -26.57 -15.13 4.61
CA TYR A 383 -26.56 -13.77 4.05
C TYR A 383 -27.67 -12.88 4.61
N ILE A 384 -28.46 -13.37 5.57
CA ILE A 384 -29.43 -12.56 6.33
C ILE A 384 -28.79 -11.29 6.91
N PRO A 385 -27.55 -11.29 7.45
CA PRO A 385 -26.93 -10.06 7.93
C PRO A 385 -26.70 -8.97 6.86
N PHE A 386 -26.79 -9.31 5.57
CA PHE A 386 -26.49 -8.42 4.45
C PHE A 386 -27.75 -7.94 3.72
N GLN A 387 -28.94 -8.01 4.32
CA GLN A 387 -30.20 -7.58 3.67
C GLN A 387 -30.15 -6.13 3.15
N ALA A 388 -29.59 -5.19 3.92
CA ALA A 388 -29.46 -3.80 3.49
C ALA A 388 -28.61 -3.69 2.20
N THR A 389 -27.51 -4.45 2.12
CA THR A 389 -26.70 -4.55 0.90
C THR A 389 -27.49 -5.18 -0.25
N SER A 390 -28.27 -6.23 0.02
CA SER A 390 -29.12 -6.87 -1.00
C SER A 390 -30.16 -5.90 -1.57
N GLN A 391 -30.72 -5.02 -0.75
CA GLN A 391 -31.65 -3.98 -1.20
C GLN A 391 -30.99 -3.00 -2.17
N LEU A 392 -29.73 -2.62 -1.93
CA LEU A 392 -28.96 -1.78 -2.87
C LEU A 392 -28.72 -2.49 -4.22
N ALA A 393 -28.49 -3.80 -4.20
CA ALA A 393 -28.24 -4.59 -5.41
C ALA A 393 -29.52 -4.97 -6.18
N GLN A 394 -30.68 -4.97 -5.53
CA GLN A 394 -31.94 -5.44 -6.10
C GLN A 394 -32.31 -4.79 -7.45
N PRO A 395 -32.19 -3.46 -7.65
CA PRO A 395 -32.51 -2.81 -8.93
C PRO A 395 -31.78 -3.42 -10.13
N TYR A 396 -30.51 -3.81 -9.97
CA TYR A 396 -29.69 -4.41 -11.02
C TYR A 396 -30.20 -5.76 -11.51
N PHE A 397 -31.04 -6.45 -10.72
CA PHE A 397 -31.64 -7.74 -11.07
C PHE A 397 -33.10 -7.66 -11.52
N ILE A 398 -33.84 -6.60 -11.16
CA ILE A 398 -35.26 -6.47 -11.49
C ILE A 398 -35.54 -5.42 -12.57
N GLN A 399 -34.73 -4.36 -12.65
CA GLN A 399 -34.83 -3.30 -13.66
C GLN A 399 -33.89 -3.58 -14.83
N VAL A 400 -33.96 -4.79 -15.37
CA VAL A 400 -33.02 -5.30 -16.38
C VAL A 400 -33.06 -4.55 -17.71
N GLN A 401 -34.09 -3.76 -17.95
CA GLN A 401 -34.16 -2.84 -19.08
C GLN A 401 -33.15 -1.69 -18.95
N ASN A 402 -32.81 -1.29 -17.72
CA ASN A 402 -31.90 -0.17 -17.43
C ASN A 402 -30.46 -0.68 -17.23
N TYR A 403 -30.29 -1.70 -16.39
CA TYR A 403 -28.97 -2.18 -15.99
C TYR A 403 -28.39 -3.22 -16.95
N HIS A 404 -27.09 -3.09 -17.21
CA HIS A 404 -26.31 -3.89 -18.16
C HIS A 404 -24.84 -3.94 -17.75
N ILE A 405 -23.98 -4.67 -18.47
CA ILE A 405 -22.61 -5.00 -18.02
C ILE A 405 -21.76 -3.78 -17.62
N LEU A 406 -21.94 -2.62 -18.27
CA LEU A 406 -21.21 -1.40 -17.91
C LEU A 406 -21.50 -0.90 -16.48
N HIS A 407 -22.65 -1.23 -15.90
CA HIS A 407 -23.00 -0.90 -14.51
C HIS A 407 -22.40 -1.89 -13.49
N MET A 408 -21.54 -2.82 -13.92
CA MET A 408 -20.89 -3.80 -13.04
C MET A 408 -20.02 -3.12 -11.98
N SER A 409 -19.23 -2.11 -12.36
CA SER A 409 -18.36 -1.38 -11.42
C SER A 409 -19.16 -0.59 -10.39
N GLU A 410 -20.26 0.05 -10.81
CA GLU A 410 -21.18 0.76 -9.93
C GLU A 410 -21.81 -0.19 -8.89
N LEU A 411 -22.37 -1.32 -9.32
CA LEU A 411 -22.92 -2.34 -8.43
C LEU A 411 -21.86 -2.84 -7.44
N PHE A 412 -20.68 -3.18 -7.94
CA PHE A 412 -19.57 -3.67 -7.12
C PHE A 412 -19.17 -2.65 -6.06
N ALA A 413 -19.05 -1.37 -6.43
CA ALA A 413 -18.73 -0.30 -5.51
C ALA A 413 -19.79 -0.10 -4.42
N HIS A 414 -21.08 -0.10 -4.79
CA HIS A 414 -22.18 0.00 -3.81
C HIS A 414 -22.17 -1.14 -2.79
N VAL A 415 -21.99 -2.37 -3.27
CA VAL A 415 -21.98 -3.58 -2.43
C VAL A 415 -20.75 -3.63 -1.53
N VAL A 416 -19.57 -3.28 -2.06
CA VAL A 416 -18.33 -3.25 -1.26
C VAL A 416 -18.43 -2.19 -0.16
N ARG A 417 -18.88 -0.97 -0.50
CA ARG A 417 -19.00 0.14 0.46
C ARG A 417 -20.06 -0.04 1.52
N SER A 418 -21.09 -0.86 1.28
CA SER A 418 -22.06 -1.20 2.33
C SER A 418 -21.53 -2.27 3.30
N LEU A 419 -20.49 -3.02 2.93
CA LEU A 419 -19.91 -4.11 3.73
C LEU A 419 -18.56 -3.77 4.39
N TYR A 420 -17.83 -2.80 3.83
CA TYR A 420 -16.48 -2.41 4.23
C TYR A 420 -16.42 -0.90 4.48
N THR A 421 -15.79 -0.49 5.58
CA THR A 421 -15.80 0.89 6.08
C THR A 421 -14.50 1.65 5.78
N GLU A 422 -13.53 0.99 5.16
CA GLU A 422 -12.20 1.52 4.91
C GLU A 422 -12.27 2.72 3.96
N LYS A 423 -11.68 3.85 4.37
CA LYS A 423 -11.78 5.12 3.64
C LYS A 423 -11.18 5.04 2.23
N TYR A 424 -10.16 4.22 2.02
CA TYR A 424 -9.56 4.04 0.70
C TYR A 424 -10.50 3.41 -0.34
N LEU A 425 -11.66 2.89 0.08
CA LEU A 425 -12.70 2.41 -0.84
C LEU A 425 -13.63 3.53 -1.33
N GLU A 426 -13.60 4.73 -0.72
CA GLU A 426 -14.55 5.83 -1.01
C GLU A 426 -14.59 6.23 -2.49
N GLU A 427 -13.42 6.26 -3.14
CA GLU A 427 -13.30 6.66 -4.54
C GLU A 427 -13.81 5.59 -5.54
N MET A 428 -14.18 4.39 -5.08
CA MET A 428 -14.81 3.38 -5.95
C MET A 428 -16.14 3.90 -6.52
N LEU A 429 -16.89 4.71 -5.75
CA LEU A 429 -18.16 5.30 -6.17
C LEU A 429 -17.97 6.58 -7.00
N ALA A 430 -16.85 7.27 -6.85
CA ALA A 430 -16.55 8.49 -7.61
C ALA A 430 -16.17 8.20 -9.08
N ASN A 431 -15.78 6.96 -9.38
CA ASN A 431 -15.35 6.49 -10.69
C ASN A 431 -16.26 5.37 -11.26
N GLY A 432 -17.50 5.32 -10.78
CA GLY A 432 -18.53 4.34 -11.16
C GLY A 432 -19.29 4.72 -12.42
#